data_AF-A0A3M2KSV6-F1
#
_entry.id   AF-A0A3M2KSV6-F1
#
_cell.length_a   1.000
_cell.length_b   1.000
_cell.length_c   1.000
_cell.angle_alpha   90.00
_cell.angle_beta   90.00
_cell.angle_gamma   90.00
#
_symmetry.space_group_name_H-M   'P 1'
#
loop_
_entity.id
_entity.type
_entity.pdbx_description
1 polymer ?
#
loop_
_entity_poly.entity_id
_entity_poly.type
_entity_poly.pdbx_seq_one_letter_code
_entity_poly.pdbx_strand_id
1 'polypeptide(L)'
;MVVAHSLGTVVAYEALCAERRHRDLTLVTLGSPLGIRNLVLDRLDPAPLSGRARWPGAVRAWTNVADGSDVVALVPELAPAFGEAVRDVRVHNGTHAHDARPYLTAAETGRAIAEALGMPGA
;
A
#
# COMPACT_ATOMS: atom_id res chain seq x y z
N MET A 1 -12.50 2.04 4.70
CA MET A 1 -11.05 1.79 4.78
C MET A 1 -10.76 0.42 4.20
N VAL A 2 -9.63 0.24 3.54
CA VAL A 2 -9.16 -1.04 3.02
C VAL A 2 -7.74 -1.27 3.53
N VAL A 3 -7.48 -2.45 4.10
CA VAL A 3 -6.15 -2.91 4.49
C VAL A 3 -5.83 -4.15 3.68
N ALA A 4 -4.68 -4.16 3.01
CA ALA A 4 -4.28 -5.24 2.12
C ALA A 4 -2.81 -5.61 2.31
N HIS A 5 -2.49 -6.89 2.11
CA HIS A 5 -1.15 -7.43 2.32
C HIS A 5 -0.69 -8.23 1.10
N SER A 6 0.60 -8.12 0.74
CA SER A 6 1.23 -8.88 -0.35
C SER A 6 0.42 -8.76 -1.65
N LEU A 7 0.13 -9.85 -2.36
CA LEU A 7 -0.70 -9.84 -3.59
C LEU A 7 -2.10 -9.25 -3.40
N GLY A 8 -2.64 -9.25 -2.18
CA GLY A 8 -3.91 -8.59 -1.89
C GLY A 8 -3.88 -7.08 -2.15
N THR A 9 -2.69 -6.44 -2.13
CA THR A 9 -2.56 -5.01 -2.44
C THR A 9 -2.81 -4.72 -3.91
N VAL A 10 -2.48 -5.65 -4.81
CA VAL A 10 -2.78 -5.55 -6.25
C VAL A 10 -4.29 -5.57 -6.44
N VAL A 11 -4.96 -6.59 -5.90
CA VAL A 11 -6.43 -6.74 -5.99
C VAL A 11 -7.14 -5.52 -5.39
N ALA A 12 -6.71 -5.06 -4.22
CA ALA A 12 -7.28 -3.89 -3.57
C ALA A 12 -7.09 -2.61 -4.40
N TYR A 13 -5.91 -2.39 -4.97
CA TYR A 13 -5.61 -1.23 -5.81
C TYR A 13 -6.52 -1.19 -7.05
N GLU A 14 -6.60 -2.29 -7.80
CA GLU A 14 -7.38 -2.36 -9.03
C GLU A 14 -8.88 -2.20 -8.75
N ALA A 15 -9.38 -2.86 -7.70
CA ALA A 15 -10.76 -2.69 -7.24
C ALA A 15 -11.07 -1.23 -6.86
N LEU A 16 -10.16 -0.54 -6.15
CA LEU A 16 -10.33 0.86 -5.78
C LEU A 16 -10.20 1.83 -6.97
N CYS A 17 -9.45 1.45 -8.01
CA CYS A 17 -9.41 2.17 -9.28
C CYS A 17 -10.73 2.06 -10.05
N ALA A 18 -11.39 0.91 -9.96
CA ALA A 18 -12.71 0.65 -10.55
C ALA A 18 -13.88 1.17 -9.69
N GLU A 19 -13.67 1.42 -8.40
CA GLU A 19 -14.71 1.85 -7.46
C GLU A 19 -15.34 3.20 -7.84
N ARG A 20 -16.68 3.23 -7.90
CA ARG A 20 -17.48 4.40 -8.34
C ARG A 20 -18.47 4.93 -7.31
N ARG A 21 -18.88 4.11 -6.34
CA ARG A 21 -19.92 4.39 -5.36
C ARG A 21 -19.35 5.01 -4.11
N HIS A 22 -18.23 4.48 -3.63
CA HIS A 22 -17.58 4.97 -2.41
C HIS A 22 -16.47 5.98 -2.74
N ARG A 23 -16.32 6.97 -1.86
CA ARG A 23 -15.30 8.02 -1.91
C ARG A 23 -14.68 8.19 -0.54
N ASP A 24 -13.58 8.94 -0.51
CA ASP A 24 -12.85 9.30 0.70
C ASP A 24 -12.34 8.09 1.51
N LEU A 25 -12.07 6.99 0.83
CA LEU A 25 -11.52 5.79 1.46
C LEU A 25 -10.06 6.00 1.82
N THR A 26 -9.62 5.38 2.92
CA THR A 26 -8.20 5.20 3.22
C THR A 26 -7.77 3.81 2.79
N LEU A 27 -6.62 3.72 2.12
CA LEU A 27 -5.93 2.49 1.76
C LEU A 27 -4.67 2.32 2.62
N VAL A 28 -4.50 1.15 3.22
CA VAL A 28 -3.27 0.73 3.89
C VAL A 28 -2.73 -0.52 3.20
N THR A 29 -1.51 -0.44 2.67
CA THR A 29 -0.84 -1.58 2.02
C THR A 29 0.31 -2.08 2.87
N LEU A 30 0.48 -3.39 2.97
CA LEU A 30 1.49 -4.05 3.81
C LEU A 30 2.32 -5.00 2.94
N GLY A 31 3.65 -4.89 2.95
CA GLY A 31 4.54 -5.79 2.19
C GLY A 31 4.18 -5.87 0.70
N SER A 32 3.89 -4.71 0.10
CA SER A 32 3.25 -4.60 -1.21
C SER A 32 4.23 -4.82 -2.37
N PRO A 33 3.92 -5.69 -3.35
CA PRO A 33 4.74 -5.84 -4.55
C PRO A 33 4.40 -4.81 -5.65
N LEU A 34 3.51 -3.85 -5.38
CA LEU A 34 3.01 -2.87 -6.36
C LEU A 34 4.12 -2.07 -7.07
N GLY A 35 5.25 -1.83 -6.41
CA GLY A 35 6.37 -1.07 -6.97
C GLY A 35 7.27 -1.86 -7.92
N ILE A 36 7.11 -3.19 -8.02
CA ILE A 36 8.01 -4.03 -8.81
C ILE A 36 7.74 -3.84 -10.32
N ARG A 37 8.68 -3.17 -11.00
CA ARG A 37 8.66 -3.01 -12.46
C ARG A 37 8.86 -4.34 -13.17
N ASN A 38 8.36 -4.43 -14.40
CA ASN A 38 8.37 -5.61 -15.28
C ASN A 38 7.67 -6.86 -14.72
N LEU A 39 7.19 -6.84 -13.47
CA LEU A 39 6.48 -7.93 -12.82
C LEU A 39 5.05 -7.55 -12.44
N VAL A 40 4.89 -6.48 -11.64
CA VAL A 40 3.58 -6.07 -11.10
C VAL A 40 3.14 -4.73 -11.67
N LEU A 41 3.92 -3.67 -11.49
CA LEU A 41 3.53 -2.29 -11.85
C LEU A 41 3.02 -2.18 -13.29
N ASP A 42 3.78 -2.74 -14.23
CA ASP A 42 3.50 -2.64 -15.67
C ASP A 42 2.35 -3.56 -16.13
N ARG A 43 1.80 -4.38 -15.23
CA ARG A 43 0.67 -5.29 -15.48
C ARG A 43 -0.62 -4.87 -14.77
N LEU A 44 -0.60 -3.77 -14.01
CA LEU A 44 -1.79 -3.28 -13.30
C LEU A 44 -2.92 -2.90 -14.25
N ASP A 45 -4.15 -3.03 -13.78
CA ASP A 45 -5.34 -2.45 -14.39
C ASP A 45 -5.94 -1.37 -13.47
N PRO A 46 -5.88 -0.07 -13.82
CA PRO A 46 -5.45 0.50 -15.10
C PRO A 46 -3.94 0.37 -15.34
N ALA A 47 -3.58 0.20 -16.62
CA ALA A 47 -2.19 0.22 -17.03
C ALA A 47 -1.52 1.57 -16.66
N PRO A 48 -0.27 1.54 -16.15
CA PRO A 48 0.47 2.76 -15.85
C PRO A 48 0.74 3.57 -17.12
N LEU A 49 0.74 4.88 -16.99
CA LEU A 49 1.09 5.82 -18.07
C LEU A 49 2.50 6.35 -17.83
N SER A 50 3.39 6.19 -18.80
CA SER A 50 4.80 6.61 -18.70
C SER A 50 5.50 6.08 -17.44
N GLY A 51 5.21 4.83 -17.07
CA GLY A 51 5.80 4.17 -15.90
C GLY A 51 5.28 4.68 -14.55
N ARG A 52 4.16 5.41 -14.53
CA ARG A 52 3.46 5.85 -13.32
C ARG A 52 2.04 5.27 -13.27
N ALA A 53 1.71 4.65 -12.15
CA ALA A 53 0.38 4.13 -11.90
C ALA A 53 -0.62 5.27 -11.62
N ARG A 54 -1.90 4.99 -11.84
CA ARG A 54 -2.97 5.96 -11.56
C ARG A 54 -3.28 6.01 -10.07
N TRP A 55 -3.53 7.20 -9.52
CA TRP A 55 -4.09 7.29 -8.18
C TRP A 55 -5.53 6.71 -8.15
N PRO A 56 -5.88 5.80 -7.23
CA PRO A 56 -7.25 5.28 -7.14
C PRO A 56 -8.23 6.38 -6.74
N GLY A 57 -9.16 6.74 -7.63
CA GLY A 57 -10.05 7.90 -7.43
C GLY A 57 -10.99 7.81 -6.21
N ALA A 58 -11.22 6.60 -5.68
CA ALA A 58 -11.99 6.41 -4.45
C ALA A 58 -11.18 6.67 -3.17
N VAL A 59 -9.85 6.79 -3.27
CA VAL A 59 -8.92 6.89 -2.14
C VAL A 59 -8.55 8.35 -1.87
N ARG A 60 -8.75 8.80 -0.63
CA ARG A 60 -8.31 10.12 -0.14
C ARG A 60 -6.92 10.07 0.51
N ALA A 61 -6.60 8.95 1.15
CA ALA A 61 -5.33 8.78 1.85
C ALA A 61 -4.78 7.37 1.65
N TRP A 62 -3.47 7.27 1.45
CA TRP A 62 -2.79 5.99 1.28
C TRP A 62 -1.53 5.95 2.14
N THR A 63 -1.45 4.98 3.07
CA THR A 63 -0.21 4.61 3.73
C THR A 63 0.30 3.27 3.21
N ASN A 64 1.56 3.21 2.80
CA ASN A 64 2.23 1.97 2.46
C ASN A 64 3.23 1.63 3.56
N VAL A 65 3.14 0.43 4.12
CA VAL A 65 4.03 -0.09 5.15
C VAL A 65 4.85 -1.22 4.58
N ALA A 66 6.16 -1.06 4.54
CA ALA A 66 7.08 -2.04 3.96
C ALA A 66 8.28 -2.27 4.88
N ASP A 67 8.72 -3.52 4.96
CA ASP A 67 10.04 -3.84 5.49
C ASP A 67 11.07 -3.74 4.36
N GLY A 68 12.16 -3.00 4.59
CA GLY A 68 13.26 -2.89 3.61
C GLY A 68 14.01 -4.19 3.37
N SER A 69 13.83 -5.19 4.22
CA SER A 69 14.36 -6.54 4.10
C SER A 69 13.37 -7.56 3.54
N ASP A 70 12.14 -7.13 3.19
CA ASP A 70 11.16 -7.96 2.50
C ASP A 70 11.53 -8.12 1.01
N VAL A 71 12.08 -9.28 0.68
CA VAL A 71 12.52 -9.63 -0.69
C VAL A 71 11.36 -9.75 -1.68
N VAL A 72 10.11 -9.81 -1.22
CA VAL A 72 8.93 -9.76 -2.08
C VAL A 72 8.49 -8.32 -2.31
N ALA A 73 8.68 -7.42 -1.34
CA ALA A 73 8.50 -5.99 -1.50
C ALA A 73 9.82 -5.30 -1.90
N LEU A 74 10.45 -5.78 -2.99
CA LEU A 74 11.74 -5.28 -3.54
C LEU A 74 11.81 -3.76 -3.73
N VAL A 75 10.65 -3.10 -3.77
CA VAL A 75 10.52 -1.65 -3.85
C VAL A 75 9.70 -1.19 -2.63
N PRO A 76 10.36 -0.81 -1.53
CA PRO A 76 9.67 -0.48 -0.28
C PRO A 76 8.92 0.86 -0.32
N GLU A 77 9.23 1.71 -1.31
CA GLU A 77 8.60 3.02 -1.50
C GLU A 77 7.72 3.01 -2.75
N LEU A 78 6.41 3.27 -2.58
CA LEU A 78 5.46 3.34 -3.68
C LEU A 78 5.28 4.78 -4.21
N ALA A 79 5.61 5.81 -3.43
CA ALA A 79 5.46 7.21 -3.83
C ALA A 79 6.06 7.53 -5.22
N PRO A 80 7.25 7.04 -5.62
CA PRO A 80 7.82 7.34 -6.93
C PRO A 80 6.97 6.85 -8.13
N ALA A 81 6.17 5.79 -7.93
CA ALA A 81 5.34 5.20 -8.99
C ALA A 81 3.86 5.57 -8.88
N PHE A 82 3.36 5.83 -7.68
CA PHE A 82 1.93 6.06 -7.41
C PHE A 82 1.59 7.51 -7.00
N GLY A 83 2.62 8.34 -6.79
CA GLY A 83 2.52 9.76 -6.46
C GLY A 83 2.97 10.08 -5.03
N GLU A 84 3.51 11.29 -4.83
CA GLU A 84 4.08 11.79 -3.56
C GLU A 84 3.08 11.85 -2.40
N ALA A 85 1.78 11.69 -2.68
CA ALA A 85 0.73 11.61 -1.65
C ALA A 85 0.66 10.24 -0.96
N VAL A 86 1.36 9.21 -1.47
CA VAL A 86 1.53 7.96 -0.73
C VAL A 86 2.47 8.20 0.44
N ARG A 87 2.01 7.90 1.65
CA ARG A 87 2.87 7.90 2.84
C ARG A 87 3.56 6.56 2.97
N ASP A 88 4.81 6.48 2.54
CA ASP A 88 5.66 5.30 2.74
C ASP A 88 6.22 5.26 4.17
N VAL A 89 6.02 4.13 4.86
CA VAL A 89 6.41 3.90 6.25
C VAL A 89 7.22 2.60 6.31
N ARG A 90 8.38 2.65 6.97
CA ARG A 90 9.26 1.50 7.09
C ARG A 90 9.02 0.76 8.41
N VAL A 91 9.03 -0.57 8.36
CA VAL A 91 9.01 -1.45 9.54
C VAL A 91 10.20 -2.41 9.50
N HIS A 92 10.44 -3.08 10.62
CA HIS A 92 11.48 -4.12 10.75
C HIS A 92 10.83 -5.39 11.33
N ASN A 93 10.44 -6.30 10.46
CA ASN A 93 9.73 -7.55 10.71
C ASN A 93 10.69 -8.76 10.88
N GLY A 94 12.00 -8.54 10.76
CA GLY A 94 13.02 -9.56 11.02
C GLY A 94 12.95 -10.75 10.05
N THR A 95 13.17 -11.97 10.53
CA THR A 95 13.21 -13.19 9.69
C THR A 95 11.85 -13.58 9.09
N HIS A 96 10.76 -12.91 9.50
CA HIS A 96 9.40 -13.12 9.02
C HIS A 96 8.92 -11.94 8.18
N ALA A 97 9.83 -11.32 7.41
CA ALA A 97 9.61 -10.06 6.72
C ALA A 97 8.36 -10.02 5.82
N HIS A 98 7.95 -11.16 5.26
CA HIS A 98 6.78 -11.27 4.38
C HIS A 98 5.54 -11.92 5.03
N ASP A 99 5.59 -12.27 6.32
CA ASP A 99 4.41 -12.75 7.03
C ASP A 99 3.49 -11.56 7.35
N ALA A 100 2.18 -11.74 7.17
CA ALA A 100 1.21 -10.68 7.49
C ALA A 100 1.20 -10.30 8.98
N ARG A 101 1.52 -11.25 9.88
CA ARG A 101 1.45 -11.05 11.34
C ARG A 101 2.39 -9.93 11.83
N PRO A 102 3.71 -9.95 11.56
CA PRO A 102 4.61 -8.85 11.89
C PRO A 102 4.12 -7.48 11.44
N TYR A 103 3.66 -7.36 10.18
CA TYR A 103 3.08 -6.12 9.67
C TYR A 103 1.87 -5.66 10.48
N LEU A 104 0.94 -6.57 10.79
CA LEU A 104 -0.29 -6.24 11.52
C LEU A 104 -0.03 -5.88 12.99
N THR A 105 1.04 -6.39 13.59
CA THR A 105 1.43 -6.09 14.98
C THR A 105 2.39 -4.90 15.11
N ALA A 106 2.87 -4.34 13.99
CA ALA A 106 3.77 -3.19 14.00
C ALA A 106 3.06 -1.92 14.51
N ALA A 107 3.75 -1.14 15.34
CA ALA A 107 3.22 0.11 15.89
C ALA A 107 2.92 1.13 14.77
N GLU A 108 3.72 1.13 13.71
CA GLU A 108 3.53 1.90 12.48
C GLU A 108 2.19 1.60 11.81
N THR A 109 1.87 0.31 11.64
CA THR A 109 0.59 -0.12 11.07
C THR A 109 -0.57 0.27 11.98
N GLY A 110 -0.41 0.07 13.29
CA GLY A 110 -1.40 0.48 14.29
C GLY A 110 -1.71 1.98 14.22
N ARG A 111 -0.68 2.82 14.12
CA ARG A 111 -0.82 4.28 13.95
C ARG A 111 -1.54 4.65 12.66
N ALA A 112 -1.16 4.04 11.54
CA ALA A 112 -1.81 4.28 10.26
C ALA A 112 -3.31 3.94 10.29
N ILE A 113 -3.68 2.86 10.97
CA ILE A 113 -5.09 2.46 11.15
C ILE A 113 -5.81 3.43 12.08
N ALA A 114 -5.22 3.80 13.21
CA ALA A 114 -5.83 4.71 14.18
C ALA A 114 -6.12 6.09 13.57
N GLU A 115 -5.15 6.65 12.83
CA GLU A 115 -5.32 7.90 12.07
C GLU A 115 -6.44 7.78 11.01
N ALA A 116 -6.48 6.66 10.29
CA ALA A 116 -7.51 6.41 9.28
C ALA A 116 -8.93 6.34 9.87
N LEU A 117 -9.05 5.92 11.13
CA LEU A 117 -10.29 5.87 11.89
C LEU A 117 -10.61 7.19 12.62
N GLY A 118 -9.74 8.20 12.53
CA GLY A 118 -9.93 9.49 13.21
C GLY A 118 -9.73 9.42 14.73
N MET A 119 -8.97 8.43 15.22
CA MET A 119 -8.67 8.31 16.64
C MET A 119 -7.58 9.32 17.06
N PRO A 120 -7.82 10.16 18.08
CA PRO A 120 -6.83 11.15 18.53
C PRO A 120 -5.65 10.49 19.27
N GLY A 121 -4.42 10.92 18.96
CA GLY A 121 -3.22 10.64 19.77
C GLY A 121 -2.45 9.35 19.49
N ALA A 122 -2.57 8.77 18.29
CA ALA A 122 -1.76 7.63 17.85
C ALA A 122 -0.34 8.05 17.41
#